data_AF-A0ABD5SMY7-F1
#
_entry.id   AF-A0ABD5SMY7-F1
#
_cell.length_a   1.000
_cell.length_b   1.000
_cell.length_c   1.000
_cell.angle_alpha   90.00
_cell.angle_beta   90.00
_cell.angle_gamma   90.00
#
_symmetry.space_group_name_H-M   'P 1'
#
loop_
_entity.id
_entity.type
_entity.pdbx_description
1 polymer ?
#
loop_
_entity_poly.entity_id
_entity_poly.type
_entity_poly.pdbx_seq_one_letter_code
_entity_poly.pdbx_strand_id
1 'polypeptide(L)'
;MRLLLDVMCGGIVSYLRMCNHDTAYAGDRGLEADDAVLAVARDEERTVVTRDVELAGRADESILLESRDVEAQLATLDAAGIDLTLADEPRFCGRCNGPLEPVGSTASTPEYAPDPADCEVRVCRDCGQYFWRGSHWDRVAETLSKIRETTVEPDERSKWSLADRFRATTSESDDRSG
;
A
#
# COMPACT_ATOMS: atom_id res chain seq x y z
N MET A 1 -5.12 -6.41 -0.88
CA MET A 1 -5.10 -5.99 -2.29
C MET A 1 -3.74 -6.32 -2.90
N ARG A 2 -3.60 -6.22 -4.23
CA ARG A 2 -2.32 -6.30 -4.93
C ARG A 2 -1.95 -4.90 -5.44
N LEU A 3 -0.84 -4.38 -4.95
CA LEU A 3 -0.38 -3.02 -5.22
C LEU A 3 0.98 -3.07 -5.92
N LEU A 4 1.22 -2.09 -6.79
CA LEU A 4 2.54 -1.80 -7.36
C LEU A 4 2.90 -0.36 -7.07
N LEU A 5 3.87 -0.16 -6.19
CA LEU A 5 4.36 1.17 -5.82
C LEU A 5 5.49 1.58 -6.75
N ASP A 6 5.41 2.80 -7.29
CA ASP A 6 6.51 3.43 -8.00
C ASP A 6 7.72 3.66 -7.08
N VAL A 7 8.86 4.07 -7.64
CA VAL A 7 10.08 4.33 -6.87
C VAL A 7 9.94 5.49 -5.88
N MET A 8 9.02 6.44 -6.11
CA MET A 8 8.79 7.61 -5.26
C MET A 8 8.01 7.30 -3.99
N CYS A 9 7.34 6.15 -3.94
CA CYS A 9 6.49 5.72 -2.83
C CYS A 9 7.18 4.75 -1.85
N GLY A 10 8.52 4.69 -1.85
CA GLY A 10 9.28 3.73 -1.03
C GLY A 10 8.99 3.79 0.47
N GLY A 11 8.62 4.97 1.01
CA GLY A 11 8.38 5.17 2.44
C GLY A 11 7.14 4.44 3.00
N ILE A 12 6.17 4.09 2.16
CA ILE A 12 4.92 3.43 2.57
C ILE A 12 4.89 1.92 2.25
N VAL A 13 5.93 1.41 1.57
CA VAL A 13 6.02 0.01 1.13
C VAL A 13 5.92 -0.97 2.31
N SER A 14 6.68 -0.72 3.39
CA SER A 14 6.68 -1.60 4.56
C SER A 14 5.34 -1.61 5.28
N TYR A 15 4.68 -0.45 5.40
CA TYR A 15 3.36 -0.30 6.01
C TYR A 15 2.33 -1.20 5.31
N LEU A 16 2.23 -1.10 3.99
CA LEU A 16 1.26 -1.87 3.21
C LEU A 16 1.49 -3.38 3.30
N ARG A 17 2.76 -3.82 3.27
CA ARG A 17 3.14 -5.23 3.45
C ARG A 17 2.78 -5.75 4.85
N MET A 18 3.00 -4.94 5.88
CA MET A 18 2.65 -5.27 7.27
C MET A 18 1.14 -5.30 7.51
N CYS A 19 0.36 -4.53 6.73
CA CYS A 19 -1.11 -4.61 6.67
C CYS A 19 -1.62 -5.74 5.75
N ASN A 20 -0.76 -6.70 5.36
CA ASN A 20 -1.10 -7.86 4.55
C ASN A 20 -1.58 -7.57 3.11
N HIS A 21 -1.16 -6.46 2.51
CA HIS A 21 -1.29 -6.21 1.07
C HIS A 21 -0.08 -6.74 0.31
N ASP A 22 -0.33 -7.50 -0.76
CA ASP A 22 0.73 -7.91 -1.70
C ASP A 22 1.25 -6.67 -2.41
N THR A 23 2.39 -6.17 -1.98
CA THR A 23 2.92 -4.87 -2.39
C THR A 23 4.25 -5.03 -3.11
N ALA A 24 4.17 -5.09 -4.44
CA ALA A 24 5.34 -4.98 -5.29
C ALA A 24 5.85 -3.53 -5.26
N TYR A 25 7.17 -3.38 -5.31
CA TYR A 25 7.83 -2.08 -5.36
C TYR A 25 8.73 -2.03 -6.59
N ALA A 26 8.59 -0.99 -7.41
CA ALA A 26 9.37 -0.81 -8.62
C ALA A 26 10.88 -0.82 -8.33
N GLY A 27 11.30 -0.21 -7.21
CA GLY A 27 12.71 -0.19 -6.79
C GLY A 27 13.27 -1.58 -6.45
N ASP A 28 12.48 -2.45 -5.83
CA ASP A 28 12.90 -3.84 -5.52
C ASP A 28 13.08 -4.68 -6.80
N ARG A 29 12.35 -4.31 -7.87
CA ARG A 29 12.30 -5.05 -9.14
C ARG A 29 13.13 -4.40 -10.25
N GLY A 30 13.80 -3.27 -9.99
CA GLY A 30 14.57 -2.53 -11.00
C GLY A 30 13.71 -2.01 -12.16
N LEU A 31 12.44 -1.67 -11.89
CA LEU A 31 11.53 -1.11 -12.88
C LEU A 31 11.76 0.41 -12.95
N GLU A 32 12.58 0.84 -13.90
CA GLU A 32 12.95 2.26 -14.05
C GLU A 32 12.07 3.02 -15.05
N ALA A 33 11.43 2.32 -15.99
CA ALA A 33 10.61 2.93 -17.03
C ALA A 33 9.11 2.74 -16.74
N ASP A 34 8.33 3.80 -16.97
CA ASP A 34 6.86 3.79 -16.80
C ASP A 34 6.19 2.65 -17.57
N ASP A 35 6.62 2.40 -18.81
CA ASP A 35 6.09 1.31 -19.63
C ASP A 35 6.29 -0.07 -18.97
N ALA A 36 7.41 -0.27 -18.28
CA ALA A 36 7.68 -1.50 -17.55
C ALA A 36 6.81 -1.63 -16.30
N VAL A 37 6.59 -0.52 -15.58
CA VAL A 37 5.68 -0.48 -14.43
C VAL A 37 4.24 -0.79 -14.87
N LEU A 38 3.79 -0.17 -15.96
CA LEU A 38 2.45 -0.38 -16.52
C LEU A 38 2.24 -1.82 -17.02
N ALA A 39 3.24 -2.40 -17.69
CA ALA A 39 3.20 -3.79 -18.13
C ALA A 39 3.04 -4.74 -16.93
N VAL A 40 3.87 -4.57 -15.89
CA VAL A 40 3.79 -5.38 -14.66
C VAL A 40 2.45 -5.19 -13.94
N ALA A 41 1.96 -3.95 -13.84
CA ALA A 41 0.68 -3.67 -13.21
C ALA A 41 -0.47 -4.41 -13.91
N ARG A 42 -0.47 -4.40 -15.25
CA ARG A 42 -1.47 -5.10 -16.05
C ARG A 42 -1.35 -6.62 -15.94
N ASP A 43 -0.15 -7.16 -16.16
CA ASP A 43 0.09 -8.60 -16.20
C ASP A 43 -0.13 -9.26 -14.83
N GLU A 44 0.11 -8.53 -13.74
CA GLU A 44 -0.10 -9.00 -12.37
C GLU A 44 -1.38 -8.45 -11.73
N GLU A 45 -2.26 -7.77 -12.46
CA GLU A 45 -3.52 -7.23 -11.96
C GLU A 45 -3.34 -6.39 -10.67
N ARG A 46 -2.37 -5.47 -10.69
CA ARG A 46 -2.01 -4.61 -9.55
C ARG A 46 -2.51 -3.19 -9.76
N THR A 47 -3.04 -2.58 -8.71
CA THR A 47 -3.29 -1.14 -8.67
C THR A 47 -1.97 -0.40 -8.51
N VAL A 48 -1.69 0.55 -9.41
CA VAL A 48 -0.49 1.40 -9.34
C VAL A 48 -0.67 2.47 -8.27
N VAL A 49 0.28 2.58 -7.35
CA VAL A 49 0.35 3.69 -6.40
C VAL A 49 1.57 4.53 -6.76
N THR A 50 1.34 5.78 -7.10
CA THR A 50 2.37 6.63 -7.70
C THR A 50 2.18 8.09 -7.29
N ARG A 51 3.26 8.86 -7.33
CA ARG A 51 3.19 10.34 -7.25
C ARG A 51 3.28 11.00 -8.63
N ASP A 52 3.50 10.22 -9.67
CA ASP A 52 3.58 10.68 -11.04
C ASP A 52 2.18 10.71 -11.68
N VAL A 53 1.76 11.92 -12.08
CA VAL A 53 0.43 12.17 -12.68
C VAL A 53 0.30 11.48 -14.04
N GLU A 54 1.37 11.46 -14.83
CA GLU A 54 1.37 10.83 -16.16
C GLU A 54 1.24 9.31 -16.01
N LEU A 55 2.05 8.69 -15.14
CA LEU A 55 1.96 7.26 -14.86
C LEU A 55 0.58 6.89 -14.32
N ALA A 56 0.02 7.68 -13.38
CA ALA A 56 -1.31 7.45 -12.83
C ALA A 56 -2.39 7.48 -13.91
N GLY A 57 -2.32 8.44 -14.84
CA GLY A 57 -3.29 8.60 -15.92
C GLY A 57 -3.20 7.53 -17.02
N ARG A 58 -2.09 6.78 -17.08
CA ARG A 58 -1.85 5.72 -18.08
C ARG A 58 -2.11 4.31 -17.54
N ALA A 59 -2.14 4.14 -16.22
CA ALA A 59 -2.43 2.86 -15.58
C ALA A 59 -3.92 2.51 -15.66
N ASP A 60 -4.21 1.22 -15.77
CA ASP A 60 -5.60 0.73 -15.84
C ASP A 60 -6.33 0.99 -14.50
N GLU A 61 -5.64 0.78 -13.37
CA GLU A 61 -6.09 1.12 -12.01
C GLU A 61 -4.97 1.84 -11.27
N SER A 62 -5.26 3.02 -10.69
CA SER A 62 -4.25 3.80 -9.98
C SER A 62 -4.76 4.60 -8.78
N ILE A 63 -3.85 4.86 -7.85
CA ILE A 63 -4.01 5.82 -6.75
C ILE A 63 -2.87 6.84 -6.85
N LEU A 64 -3.23 8.08 -7.13
CA LEU A 64 -2.29 9.20 -7.18
C LEU A 64 -2.08 9.77 -5.77
N LEU A 65 -0.82 9.83 -5.36
CA LEU A 65 -0.39 10.44 -4.11
C LEU A 65 0.21 11.83 -4.37
N GLU A 66 -0.34 12.87 -3.75
CA GLU A 66 0.15 14.24 -3.96
C GLU A 66 1.34 14.57 -3.03
N SER A 67 1.25 14.13 -1.78
CA SER A 67 2.23 14.44 -0.73
C SER A 67 3.50 13.60 -0.81
N ARG A 68 4.62 14.15 -0.32
CA ARG A 68 5.86 13.39 -0.01
C ARG A 68 5.89 12.86 1.41
N ASP A 69 5.03 13.40 2.27
CA ASP A 69 4.94 13.00 3.66
C ASP A 69 4.26 11.64 3.78
N VAL A 70 4.86 10.73 4.57
CA VAL A 70 4.40 9.35 4.72
C VAL A 70 3.02 9.28 5.35
N GLU A 71 2.75 10.10 6.37
CA GLU A 71 1.44 10.09 7.06
C GLU A 71 0.34 10.57 6.13
N ALA A 72 0.59 11.65 5.38
CA ALA A 72 -0.35 12.15 4.37
C ALA A 72 -0.60 11.16 3.22
N GLN A 73 0.44 10.41 2.79
CA GLN A 73 0.28 9.34 1.81
C GLN A 73 -0.59 8.20 2.34
N LEU A 74 -0.36 7.76 3.58
CA LEU A 74 -1.17 6.73 4.23
C LEU A 74 -2.62 7.19 4.41
N ALA A 75 -2.85 8.45 4.79
CA ALA A 75 -4.20 9.01 4.87
C ALA A 75 -4.93 9.02 3.51
N THR A 76 -4.21 9.31 2.43
CA THR A 76 -4.77 9.24 1.07
C THR A 76 -5.19 7.80 0.71
N LEU A 77 -4.39 6.80 1.10
CA LEU A 77 -4.69 5.39 0.88
C LEU A 77 -5.88 4.91 1.72
N ASP A 78 -5.96 5.31 2.99
CA ASP A 78 -7.09 5.01 3.87
C ASP A 78 -8.40 5.60 3.30
N ALA A 79 -8.37 6.86 2.86
CA ALA A 79 -9.51 7.52 2.23
C ALA A 79 -9.92 6.88 0.89
N ALA A 80 -8.98 6.24 0.18
CA ALA A 80 -9.24 5.44 -1.02
C ALA A 80 -9.79 4.03 -0.69
N GLY A 81 -9.98 3.70 0.59
CA GLY A 81 -10.54 2.43 1.06
C GLY A 81 -9.51 1.31 1.23
N ILE A 82 -8.21 1.61 1.24
CA ILE A 82 -7.17 0.63 1.55
C ILE A 82 -7.16 0.38 3.06
N ASP A 83 -7.39 -0.87 3.48
CA ASP A 83 -7.33 -1.23 4.91
C ASP A 83 -5.89 -1.11 5.45
N LEU A 84 -5.67 -0.15 6.34
CA LEU A 84 -4.38 0.07 7.00
C LEU A 84 -4.32 -0.51 8.42
N THR A 85 -5.04 -1.60 8.66
CA THR A 85 -4.96 -2.37 9.91
C THR A 85 -3.76 -3.31 9.87
N LEU A 86 -2.92 -3.26 10.91
CA LEU A 86 -1.82 -4.20 11.05
C LEU A 86 -2.35 -5.62 11.19
N ALA A 87 -1.79 -6.52 10.40
CA ALA A 87 -2.23 -7.90 10.38
C ALA A 87 -1.80 -8.64 11.65
N ASP A 88 -2.72 -9.39 12.25
CA ASP A 88 -2.32 -10.24 13.37
C ASP A 88 -1.27 -11.28 12.96
N GLU A 89 -1.42 -11.81 11.75
CA GLU A 89 -0.50 -12.76 11.16
C GLU A 89 0.08 -12.19 9.86
N PRO A 90 1.23 -11.50 9.92
CA PRO A 90 1.89 -10.97 8.74
C PRO A 90 2.29 -12.09 7.78
N ARG A 91 1.89 -11.95 6.51
CA ARG A 91 2.16 -12.90 5.42
C ARG A 91 3.24 -12.40 4.47
N PHE A 92 3.44 -11.09 4.38
CA PHE A 92 4.41 -10.48 3.47
C PHE A 92 5.57 -9.87 4.24
N CYS A 93 6.78 -10.12 3.76
CA CYS A 93 8.00 -9.55 4.28
C CYS A 93 8.01 -8.05 4.03
N GLY A 94 8.07 -7.22 5.07
CA GLY A 94 8.15 -5.76 4.92
C GLY A 94 9.31 -5.28 4.05
N ARG A 95 10.40 -6.07 3.97
CA ARG A 95 11.59 -5.75 3.19
C ARG A 95 11.48 -6.08 1.70
N CYS A 96 10.97 -7.26 1.32
CA CYS A 96 11.02 -7.73 -0.07
C CYS A 96 9.69 -8.25 -0.63
N ASN A 97 8.59 -8.15 0.14
CA ASN A 97 7.27 -8.71 -0.18
C ASN A 97 7.19 -10.25 -0.23
N GLY A 98 8.28 -10.97 0.06
CA GLY A 98 8.31 -12.43 0.06
C GLY A 98 7.44 -13.05 1.16
N PRO A 99 7.08 -14.34 1.07
CA PRO A 99 6.23 -15.00 2.05
C PRO A 99 6.92 -15.13 3.40
N LEU A 100 6.18 -14.85 4.47
CA LEU A 100 6.58 -15.06 5.85
C LEU A 100 6.01 -16.38 6.38
N GLU A 101 6.85 -17.12 7.09
CA GLU A 101 6.44 -18.34 7.78
C GLU A 101 6.78 -18.26 9.28
N PRO A 102 5.96 -18.86 10.14
CA PRO A 102 6.25 -18.93 11.56
C PRO A 102 7.50 -19.76 11.83
N VAL A 103 8.32 -19.29 12.76
CA VAL A 103 9.47 -20.02 13.28
C VAL A 103 9.00 -20.87 14.45
N GLY A 104 9.35 -22.16 14.43
CA GLY A 104 9.00 -23.06 15.55
C GLY A 104 9.70 -22.63 16.84
N SER A 105 9.04 -22.81 17.98
CA SER A 105 9.53 -22.36 19.30
C SER A 105 10.85 -23.00 19.76
N THR A 106 11.32 -24.06 19.09
CA THR A 106 12.59 -24.73 19.38
C THR A 106 13.65 -24.47 18.30
N ALA A 107 13.34 -23.68 17.28
CA ALA A 107 14.27 -23.36 16.21
C ALA A 107 15.32 -22.36 16.70
N SER A 108 16.56 -22.53 16.24
CA SER A 108 17.60 -21.54 16.48
C SER A 108 17.38 -20.33 15.58
N THR A 109 17.33 -19.15 16.18
CA THR A 109 17.27 -17.85 15.49
C THR A 109 18.63 -17.15 15.56
N PRO A 110 18.91 -16.18 14.66
CA PRO A 110 20.11 -15.35 14.75
C PRO A 110 20.18 -14.55 16.06
N GLU A 111 21.38 -14.17 16.51
CA GLU A 111 21.58 -13.46 17.79
C GLU A 111 20.81 -12.15 17.94
N TYR A 112 20.47 -11.49 16.83
CA TYR A 112 19.70 -10.24 16.84
C TYR A 112 18.19 -10.46 17.02
N ALA A 113 17.71 -11.68 16.81
CA ALA A 113 16.30 -12.03 16.92
C ALA A 113 16.02 -12.55 18.33
N PRO A 114 14.83 -12.27 18.88
CA PRO A 114 14.44 -12.84 20.16
C PRO A 114 14.30 -14.37 20.09
N ASP A 115 14.23 -14.99 21.26
CA ASP A 115 13.92 -16.42 21.37
C ASP A 115 12.48 -16.66 20.88
N PRO A 116 12.27 -17.55 19.89
CA PRO A 116 10.93 -17.88 19.40
C PRO A 116 10.06 -18.60 20.45
N ALA A 117 10.63 -19.03 21.59
CA ALA A 117 9.87 -19.51 22.74
C ALA A 117 9.20 -18.37 23.53
N ASP A 118 9.77 -17.16 23.50
CA ASP A 118 9.30 -16.00 24.28
C ASP A 118 8.37 -15.10 23.47
N CYS A 119 8.45 -15.11 22.14
CA CYS A 119 7.59 -14.32 21.28
C CYS A 119 7.41 -14.95 19.89
N GLU A 120 6.34 -14.55 19.19
CA GLU A 120 6.12 -15.01 17.82
C GLU A 120 7.18 -14.40 16.87
N VAL A 121 7.98 -15.27 16.28
CA VAL A 121 8.98 -14.93 15.27
C VAL A 121 8.56 -15.51 13.92
N ARG A 122 8.71 -14.73 12.86
CA ARG A 122 8.49 -15.16 11.48
C ARG A 122 9.74 -14.95 10.64
N VAL A 123 9.98 -15.83 9.67
CA VAL A 123 11.12 -15.77 8.75
C VAL A 123 10.64 -15.61 7.32
N CYS A 124 11.27 -14.72 6.55
CA CYS A 124 11.03 -14.61 5.12
C CYS A 124 11.74 -15.72 4.36
N ARG A 125 11.02 -16.42 3.46
CA ARG A 125 11.61 -17.48 2.64
C ARG A 125 12.48 -16.97 1.49
N ASP A 126 12.29 -15.71 1.07
CA ASP A 126 13.04 -15.14 -0.06
C ASP A 126 14.33 -14.47 0.39
N CYS A 127 14.28 -13.61 1.42
CA CYS A 127 15.45 -12.85 1.88
C CYS A 127 16.07 -13.36 3.19
N GLY A 128 15.45 -14.35 3.85
CA GLY A 128 15.96 -14.93 5.11
C GLY A 128 15.85 -14.03 6.34
N GLN A 129 15.25 -12.84 6.21
CA GLN A 129 15.11 -11.89 7.32
C GLN A 129 14.08 -12.40 8.35
N TYR A 130 14.39 -12.22 9.63
CA TYR A 130 13.51 -12.53 10.76
C TYR A 130 12.72 -11.30 11.21
N PHE A 131 11.47 -11.49 11.60
CA PHE A 131 10.52 -10.46 12.02
C PHE A 131 9.81 -10.91 13.29
N TRP A 132 9.54 -9.95 14.18
CA TRP A 132 8.77 -10.15 15.40
C TRP A 132 8.07 -8.83 15.77
N ARG A 133 7.09 -8.90 16.68
CA ARG A 133 6.41 -7.71 17.20
C ARG A 133 7.28 -7.07 18.29
N GLY A 134 7.98 -6.00 17.91
CA GLY A 134 8.78 -5.19 18.84
C GLY A 134 8.76 -3.72 18.42
N SER A 135 9.80 -2.95 18.79
CA SER A 135 9.77 -1.48 18.61
C SER A 135 9.48 -0.97 17.18
N HIS A 136 9.84 -1.72 16.13
CA HIS A 136 9.47 -1.33 14.76
C HIS A 136 7.96 -1.50 14.51
N TRP A 137 7.38 -2.61 14.98
CA TRP A 137 5.94 -2.85 14.94
C TRP A 137 5.18 -1.75 15.67
N ASP A 138 5.63 -1.39 16.88
CA ASP A 138 4.98 -0.38 17.71
C ASP A 138 4.98 1.00 17.04
N ARG A 139 6.11 1.40 16.43
CA ARG A 139 6.19 2.66 15.66
C ARG A 139 5.24 2.67 14.48
N VAL A 140 5.17 1.56 13.73
CA VAL A 140 4.24 1.45 12.60
C VAL A 140 2.79 1.52 13.09
N ALA A 141 2.47 0.83 14.19
CA ALA A 141 1.14 0.85 14.80
C ALA A 141 0.73 2.27 15.24
N GLU A 142 1.65 3.02 15.84
CA GLU A 142 1.45 4.41 16.27
C GLU A 142 1.21 5.35 15.08
N THR A 143 2.00 5.22 14.00
CA THR A 143 1.74 6.00 12.77
C THR A 143 0.35 5.70 12.22
N LEU A 144 -0.01 4.42 12.11
CA LEU A 144 -1.29 4.00 11.54
C LEU A 144 -2.49 4.39 12.41
N SER A 145 -2.34 4.49 13.74
CA SER A 145 -3.42 4.98 14.61
C SER A 145 -3.74 6.45 14.38
N LYS A 146 -2.71 7.30 14.16
CA LYS A 146 -2.90 8.73 13.86
C LYS A 146 -3.73 8.96 12.60
N ILE A 147 -3.55 8.09 11.60
CA ILE A 147 -4.31 8.16 10.35
C ILE A 147 -5.80 7.90 10.59
N ARG A 148 -6.13 6.83 11.31
CA ARG A 148 -7.51 6.46 11.63
C ARG A 148 -8.22 7.47 12.52
N GLU A 149 -7.50 8.13 13.42
CA GLU A 149 -8.08 9.19 14.26
C GLU A 149 -8.44 10.44 13.44
N THR A 150 -7.70 10.71 12.36
CA THR A 150 -7.92 11.87 11.48
C THR A 150 -9.12 11.68 10.55
N THR A 151 -9.45 10.44 10.16
CA THR A 151 -10.58 10.14 9.27
C THR A 151 -11.93 10.01 9.98
N VAL A 152 -11.95 10.06 11.31
CA VAL A 152 -13.16 9.88 12.15
C VAL A 152 -13.80 11.20 12.61
N GLU A 153 -13.27 12.37 12.23
CA GLU A 153 -14.02 13.65 12.38
C GLU A 153 -15.11 13.71 11.30
N PRO A 154 -16.40 13.50 11.62
CA PRO A 154 -17.45 13.54 10.62
C PRO A 154 -17.71 15.01 10.28
N ASP A 155 -17.27 15.46 9.10
CA ASP A 155 -17.74 16.73 8.54
C ASP A 155 -19.24 16.59 8.21
N GLU A 156 -20.11 17.09 9.10
CA GLU A 156 -21.56 17.15 8.92
C GLU A 156 -22.01 18.00 7.70
N ARG A 157 -21.08 18.50 6.87
CA ARG A 157 -21.36 19.32 5.70
C ARG A 157 -21.12 18.66 4.35
N SER A 158 -20.57 17.45 4.29
CA SER A 158 -20.24 16.80 3.02
C SER A 158 -21.26 15.73 2.62
N LYS A 159 -22.53 16.13 2.47
CA LYS A 159 -23.51 15.42 1.63
C LYS A 159 -23.18 15.70 0.15
N TRP A 160 -22.22 14.98 -0.41
CA TRP A 160 -22.19 14.75 -1.85
C TRP A 160 -21.87 13.28 -2.11
N SER A 161 -22.87 12.54 -2.60
CA SER A 161 -22.78 11.12 -2.91
C SER A 161 -21.91 10.89 -4.14
N LEU A 162 -21.02 9.91 -4.08
CA LEU A 162 -20.20 9.40 -5.18
C LEU A 162 -21.01 8.78 -6.34
N ALA A 163 -22.34 8.75 -6.26
CA ALA A 163 -23.21 8.19 -7.30
C ALA A 163 -23.41 9.10 -8.55
N ASP A 164 -22.99 10.37 -8.52
CA ASP A 164 -23.35 11.34 -9.57
C ASP A 164 -22.22 11.69 -10.57
N ARG A 165 -21.07 10.98 -10.58
CA ARG A 165 -19.97 11.28 -11.54
C ARG A 165 -19.98 10.46 -12.83
N PHE A 166 -20.98 9.62 -13.08
CA PHE A 166 -21.10 8.81 -14.30
C PHE A 166 -22.39 9.09 -15.11
N ARG A 167 -22.53 10.33 -15.60
CA ARG A 167 -23.36 10.79 -16.74
C ARG A 167 -23.20 12.31 -16.79
N ALA A 168 -22.81 13.01 -17.86
CA ALA A 168 -22.73 12.67 -19.26
C ALA A 168 -21.71 13.62 -19.92
N THR A 169 -20.76 13.06 -20.66
CA THR A 169 -20.05 13.75 -21.74
C THR A 169 -20.39 13.05 -23.04
N THR A 170 -21.43 13.55 -23.70
CA THR A 170 -21.71 13.39 -25.14
C THR A 170 -22.55 14.61 -25.52
N SER A 171 -21.90 15.62 -26.12
CA SER A 171 -22.00 15.95 -27.57
C SER A 171 -23.19 16.88 -27.83
N GLU A 172 -22.92 18.17 -28.05
CA GLU A 172 -22.85 18.81 -29.39
C GLU A 172 -24.23 18.90 -30.06
N SER A 173 -24.80 20.11 -30.15
CA SER A 173 -24.68 21.03 -31.31
C SER A 173 -25.66 20.65 -32.43
N ASP A 174 -26.67 21.50 -32.62
CA ASP A 174 -27.53 21.74 -33.81
C ASP A 174 -28.90 22.22 -33.28
N ASP A 175 -29.57 23.26 -33.76
CA ASP A 175 -29.40 24.14 -34.90
C ASP A 175 -30.23 25.41 -34.64
N ARG A 176 -29.72 26.57 -35.05
CA ARG A 176 -30.51 27.79 -35.22
C ARG A 176 -31.23 27.65 -36.56
N SER A 177 -32.56 27.79 -36.60
CA SER A 177 -33.29 28.63 -37.57
C SER A 177 -34.79 28.37 -37.54
N GLY A 178 -35.58 29.46 -37.64
CA GLY A 178 -36.94 29.44 -38.18
C GLY A 178 -38.02 29.85 -37.20
#